data_AF-A0A946S4Z0-F1
#
_entry.id   AF-A0A946S4Z0-F1
#
_cell.length_a   1.000
_cell.length_b   1.000
_cell.length_c   1.000
_cell.angle_alpha   90.00
_cell.angle_beta   90.00
_cell.angle_gamma   90.00
#
_symmetry.space_group_name_H-M   'P 1'
#
loop_
_entity.id
_entity.type
_entity.pdbx_description
1 polymer ?
#
loop_
_entity_poly.entity_id
_entity_poly.type
_entity_poly.pdbx_seq_one_letter_code
_entity_poly.pdbx_strand_id
1 'polypeptide(L)'
;MKFDFLTIEGNIGSGKTSLAKKIASDFNGKLILEEFADNPFLPKFYKNSKSNAFPLELFFMAERFNQLSGEKSEIDLFSEFTVSDYSFFKSKLFAQNNLEQDELNLFNRLYNIMFSTVK
;
A
#
# COMPACT_ATOMS: atom_id res chain seq x y z
N MET A 1 -2.86 25.42 -0.48
CA MET A 1 -2.67 24.17 -1.24
C MET A 1 -3.83 23.26 -0.86
N LYS A 2 -4.60 22.78 -1.84
CA LYS A 2 -5.60 21.74 -1.64
C LYS A 2 -4.94 20.43 -2.09
N PHE A 3 -4.94 19.41 -1.23
CA PHE A 3 -4.36 18.10 -1.54
C PHE A 3 -5.51 17.11 -1.72
N ASP A 4 -5.56 16.42 -2.85
CA ASP A 4 -6.61 15.40 -3.09
C ASP A 4 -6.27 14.08 -2.38
N PHE A 5 -4.98 13.82 -2.14
CA PHE A 5 -4.47 12.62 -1.47
C PHE A 5 -3.28 12.96 -0.55
N LEU A 6 -3.37 12.54 0.72
CA LEU A 6 -2.34 12.68 1.74
C LEU A 6 -1.88 11.30 2.24
N THR A 7 -0.59 11.01 2.16
CA THR A 7 -0.01 9.79 2.72
C THR A 7 0.87 10.09 3.94
N ILE A 8 0.72 9.28 4.99
CA ILE A 8 1.56 9.30 6.19
C ILE A 8 2.48 8.07 6.17
N GLU A 9 3.78 8.27 5.90
CA GLU A 9 4.81 7.22 5.90
C GLU A 9 5.69 7.25 7.16
N GLY A 10 6.36 6.13 7.46
CA GLY A 10 7.17 5.98 8.66
C GLY A 10 7.33 4.55 9.17
N ASN A 11 8.22 4.37 10.15
CA ASN A 11 8.57 3.06 10.71
C ASN A 11 7.40 2.34 11.37
N ILE A 12 7.52 1.01 11.51
CA ILE A 12 6.56 0.21 12.28
C ILE A 12 6.52 0.73 13.72
N GLY A 13 5.31 0.94 14.25
CA GLY A 13 5.12 1.48 15.60
C GLY A 13 5.26 3.01 15.73
N SER A 14 5.50 3.76 14.65
CA SER A 14 5.67 5.23 14.72
C SER A 14 4.36 6.04 14.86
N GLY A 15 3.20 5.37 14.88
CA GLY A 15 1.90 6.04 15.03
C GLY A 15 1.22 6.52 13.74
N LYS A 16 1.64 6.05 12.56
CA LYS A 16 1.06 6.44 11.25
C LYS A 16 -0.47 6.28 11.20
N THR A 17 -0.94 5.07 11.50
CA THR A 17 -2.37 4.71 11.49
C THR A 17 -3.17 5.60 12.45
N SER A 18 -2.60 5.89 13.64
CA SER A 18 -3.22 6.78 14.61
C SER A 18 -3.34 8.20 14.08
N LEU A 19 -2.27 8.73 13.45
CA LEU A 19 -2.29 10.06 12.84
C LEU A 19 -3.27 10.14 11.67
N ALA A 20 -3.26 9.15 10.76
CA ALA A 20 -4.15 9.10 9.61
C ALA A 20 -5.63 9.08 10.03
N LYS A 21 -5.99 8.24 11.02
CA LYS A 21 -7.34 8.20 11.61
C LYS A 21 -7.75 9.56 12.17
N LYS A 22 -6.83 10.23 12.86
CA LYS A 22 -7.11 11.52 13.49
C LYS A 22 -7.33 12.62 12.45
N ILE A 23 -6.51 12.67 11.40
CA ILE A 23 -6.67 13.63 10.30
C ILE A 23 -7.99 13.39 9.55
N ALA A 24 -8.30 12.13 9.21
CA ALA A 24 -9.55 11.77 8.55
C ALA A 24 -10.77 12.24 9.37
N SER A 25 -10.78 11.99 10.68
CA SER A 25 -11.85 12.43 11.58
C SER A 25 -11.92 13.95 11.76
N ASP A 26 -10.78 14.62 11.96
CA ASP A 26 -10.73 16.05 12.29
C ASP A 26 -11.06 16.94 11.06
N PHE A 27 -10.85 16.43 9.83
CA PHE A 27 -10.98 17.20 8.58
C PHE A 27 -11.92 16.59 7.53
N ASN A 28 -12.78 15.63 7.92
CA ASN A 28 -13.70 14.95 6.99
C ASN A 28 -12.98 14.35 5.76
N GLY A 29 -11.85 13.70 6.02
CA GLY A 29 -11.07 12.99 5.02
C GLY A 29 -11.50 11.52 4.94
N LYS A 30 -11.50 10.97 3.73
CA LYS A 30 -11.67 9.53 3.50
C LYS A 30 -10.43 8.79 3.98
N LEU A 31 -10.59 7.74 4.78
CA LEU A 31 -9.47 7.00 5.38
C LEU A 31 -9.21 5.70 4.62
N ILE A 32 -7.96 5.48 4.19
CA ILE A 32 -7.47 4.21 3.63
C ILE A 32 -6.36 3.69 4.52
N LEU A 33 -6.51 2.46 5.03
CA LEU A 33 -5.53 1.84 5.92
C LEU A 33 -4.88 0.63 5.27
N GLU A 34 -3.62 0.40 5.58
CA GLU A 34 -2.89 -0.79 5.16
C GLU A 34 -3.48 -2.04 5.82
N GLU A 35 -3.99 -2.96 5.00
CA GLU A 35 -4.50 -4.24 5.46
C GLU A 35 -3.39 -5.29 5.51
N PHE A 36 -3.10 -5.79 6.72
CA PHE A 36 -2.11 -6.84 6.93
C PHE A 36 -2.72 -8.20 7.29
N ALA A 37 -4.02 -8.23 7.62
CA ALA A 37 -4.56 -9.23 8.54
C ALA A 37 -4.74 -10.64 7.97
N ASP A 38 -4.77 -10.85 6.65
CA ASP A 38 -5.02 -12.16 6.05
C ASP A 38 -4.00 -12.60 4.99
N ASN A 39 -2.78 -12.05 5.00
CA ASN A 39 -1.75 -12.44 4.03
C ASN A 39 -1.25 -13.88 4.29
N PRO A 40 -1.58 -14.88 3.44
CA PRO A 40 -1.21 -16.28 3.68
C PRO A 40 0.29 -16.56 3.49
N PHE A 41 1.04 -15.60 2.93
CA PHE A 41 2.47 -15.69 2.70
C PHE A 41 3.28 -15.08 3.83
N LEU A 42 2.72 -14.16 4.62
CA LEU A 42 3.45 -13.48 5.70
C LEU A 42 3.99 -14.45 6.77
N PRO A 43 3.20 -15.42 7.30
CA PRO A 43 3.74 -16.43 8.21
C PRO A 43 4.78 -17.35 7.54
N LYS A 44 4.66 -17.59 6.23
CA LYS A 44 5.59 -18.45 5.47
C LYS A 44 6.92 -17.73 5.22
N PHE A 45 6.88 -16.43 4.98
CA PHE A 45 8.05 -15.57 4.84
C PHE A 45 8.89 -15.54 6.12
N TYR A 46 8.26 -15.44 7.30
CA TYR A 46 8.98 -15.53 8.57
C TYR A 46 9.65 -16.90 8.79
N LYS A 47 9.18 -17.97 8.15
CA LYS A 47 9.80 -19.31 8.22
C LYS A 47 10.91 -19.49 7.18
N ASN A 48 10.70 -18.98 5.97
CA ASN A 48 11.67 -19.04 4.87
C ASN A 48 11.42 -17.84 3.95
N SER A 49 12.23 -16.80 4.11
CA SER A 49 12.11 -15.56 3.35
C SER A 49 12.38 -15.80 1.87
N LYS A 50 13.45 -16.50 1.52
CA LYS A 50 13.89 -16.70 0.13
C LYS A 50 12.81 -17.35 -0.75
N SER A 51 12.09 -18.34 -0.24
CA SER A 51 11.06 -19.04 -1.03
C SER A 51 9.68 -18.36 -1.02
N ASN A 52 9.46 -17.36 -0.16
CA ASN A 52 8.15 -16.73 0.01
C ASN A 52 8.17 -15.20 -0.19
N ALA A 53 9.32 -14.60 -0.46
CA ALA A 53 9.45 -13.16 -0.69
C ALA A 53 8.61 -12.72 -1.89
N PHE A 54 8.75 -13.38 -3.05
CA PHE A 54 7.99 -13.01 -4.24
C PHE A 54 6.47 -13.04 -4.07
N PRO A 55 5.84 -14.15 -3.62
CA PRO A 55 4.39 -14.16 -3.43
C PRO A 55 3.93 -13.22 -2.30
N LEU A 56 4.76 -12.96 -1.28
CA LEU A 56 4.47 -11.98 -0.25
C LEU A 56 4.36 -10.56 -0.83
N GLU A 57 5.39 -10.12 -1.56
CA GLU A 57 5.44 -8.78 -2.13
C GLU A 57 4.35 -8.58 -3.18
N LEU A 58 4.09 -9.62 -4.00
CA LEU A 58 3.02 -9.60 -4.98
C LEU A 58 1.65 -9.46 -4.33
N PHE A 59 1.40 -10.16 -3.21
CA PHE A 59 0.16 -10.04 -2.45
C PHE A 59 -0.02 -8.60 -1.92
N PHE A 60 1.00 -8.03 -1.27
CA PHE A 60 0.93 -6.65 -0.80
C PHE A 60 0.71 -5.65 -1.93
N MET A 61 1.34 -5.84 -3.09
CA MET A 61 1.12 -4.98 -4.25
C MET A 61 -0.32 -5.09 -4.77
N ALA A 62 -0.88 -6.29 -4.85
CA ALA A 62 -2.24 -6.53 -5.33
C ALA A 62 -3.30 -5.93 -4.40
N GLU A 63 -3.17 -6.12 -3.09
CA GLU A 63 -4.10 -5.53 -2.10
C GLU A 63 -4.08 -4.01 -2.16
N ARG A 64 -2.88 -3.40 -2.15
CA ARG A 64 -2.74 -1.95 -2.27
C ARG A 64 -3.29 -1.43 -3.60
N PHE A 65 -3.14 -2.19 -4.69
CA PHE A 65 -3.71 -1.85 -5.98
C PHE A 65 -5.24 -1.89 -5.93
N ASN A 66 -5.84 -2.96 -5.38
CA ASN A 66 -7.28 -3.10 -5.28
C ASN A 66 -7.90 -1.97 -4.45
N GLN A 67 -7.32 -1.67 -3.28
CA GLN A 67 -7.74 -0.55 -2.43
C GLN A 67 -7.65 0.77 -3.19
N LEU A 68 -6.51 1.11 -3.81
CA LEU A 68 -6.36 2.42 -4.46
C LEU A 68 -7.10 2.55 -5.81
N SER A 69 -7.36 1.44 -6.50
CA SER A 69 -8.05 1.43 -7.80
C SER A 69 -9.56 1.42 -7.66
N GLY A 70 -10.10 0.66 -6.69
CA GLY A 70 -11.54 0.65 -6.39
C GLY A 70 -12.04 2.02 -5.95
N GLU A 71 -11.21 2.75 -5.20
CA GLU A 71 -11.59 4.05 -4.63
C GLU A 71 -11.64 5.19 -5.66
N LYS A 72 -11.06 5.02 -6.85
CA LYS A 72 -11.28 5.97 -7.95
C LYS A 72 -12.67 5.87 -8.58
N SER A 73 -13.36 4.72 -8.41
CA SER A 73 -14.67 4.49 -9.02
C SER A 73 -15.82 5.05 -8.19
N GLU A 74 -15.61 5.22 -6.88
CA GLU A 74 -16.51 5.97 -6.01
C GLU A 74 -15.94 7.37 -5.79
N ILE A 75 -16.36 8.32 -6.63
CA ILE A 75 -16.30 9.73 -6.24
C ILE A 75 -17.11 9.83 -4.96
N ASP A 76 -16.41 9.82 -3.82
CA ASP A 76 -17.02 10.06 -2.54
C ASP A 76 -17.42 11.53 -2.52
N LEU A 77 -18.69 11.77 -2.86
CA LEU A 77 -19.29 13.10 -2.95
C LEU A 77 -19.24 13.84 -1.59
N PHE A 78 -18.88 13.15 -0.50
CA PHE A 78 -18.97 13.64 0.86
C PHE A 78 -17.63 13.87 1.56
N SER A 79 -16.49 13.46 0.97
CA SER A 79 -15.16 13.69 1.56
C SER A 79 -14.35 14.74 0.79
N GLU A 80 -13.56 15.53 1.52
CA GLU A 80 -12.80 16.64 0.92
C GLU A 80 -11.48 16.20 0.28
N PHE A 81 -10.92 15.08 0.76
CA PHE A 81 -9.65 14.49 0.34
C PHE A 81 -9.50 13.07 0.92
N THR A 82 -8.52 12.33 0.42
CA THR A 82 -8.15 11.00 0.97
C THR A 82 -6.91 11.08 1.85
N VAL A 83 -6.90 10.35 2.96
CA VAL A 83 -5.76 10.14 3.86
C VAL A 83 -5.44 8.66 3.93
N SER A 84 -4.17 8.32 3.71
CA SER A 84 -3.67 6.95 3.83
C SER A 84 -2.48 6.85 4.77
N ASP A 85 -2.33 5.71 5.44
CA ASP A 85 -1.15 5.38 6.25
C ASP A 85 -0.08 4.57 5.50
N TYR A 86 -0.22 4.44 4.17
CA TYR A 86 0.78 3.85 3.29
C TYR A 86 0.76 4.47 1.88
N SER A 87 1.87 4.35 1.17
CA SER A 87 1.98 4.67 -0.26
C SER A 87 2.04 3.39 -1.08
N PHE A 88 1.48 3.41 -2.30
CA PHE A 88 1.72 2.34 -3.28
C PHE A 88 3.21 2.12 -3.55
N PHE A 89 4.02 3.18 -3.48
CA PHE A 89 5.48 3.14 -3.66
C PHE A 89 6.18 2.23 -2.65
N LYS A 90 5.58 2.02 -1.48
CA LYS A 90 6.09 1.10 -0.46
C LYS A 90 6.31 -0.31 -1.02
N SER A 91 5.43 -0.79 -1.91
CA SER A 91 5.56 -2.10 -2.57
C SER A 91 6.90 -2.24 -3.31
N LYS A 92 7.35 -1.15 -3.95
CA LYS A 92 8.61 -1.14 -4.67
C LYS A 92 9.82 -1.21 -3.74
N LEU A 93 9.76 -0.51 -2.60
CA LEU A 93 10.86 -0.51 -1.61
C LEU A 93 11.06 -1.89 -0.97
N PHE A 94 9.97 -2.56 -0.58
CA PHE A 94 10.07 -3.90 0.01
C PHE A 94 10.52 -4.94 -1.02
N ALA A 95 10.01 -4.87 -2.26
CA ALA A 95 10.48 -5.71 -3.35
C ALA A 95 11.99 -5.57 -3.61
N GLN A 96 12.53 -4.35 -3.61
CA GLN A 96 13.96 -4.12 -3.78
C GLN A 96 14.82 -4.73 -2.66
N ASN A 97 14.29 -4.80 -1.44
CA ASN A 97 15.01 -5.35 -0.29
C ASN A 97 14.88 -6.89 -0.20
N ASN A 98 13.75 -7.44 -0.63
CA ASN A 98 13.38 -8.83 -0.36
C ASN A 98 13.58 -9.77 -1.56
N LEU A 99 13.59 -9.27 -2.80
CA LEU A 99 13.57 -10.10 -4.01
C LEU A 99 14.96 -10.21 -4.66
N GLU A 100 15.22 -11.41 -5.21
CA GLU A 100 16.37 -11.64 -6.08
C GLU A 100 16.16 -10.96 -7.45
N GLN A 101 17.23 -10.79 -8.22
CA GLN A 101 17.21 -9.95 -9.42
C GLN A 101 16.12 -10.32 -10.45
N ASP A 102 15.92 -11.60 -10.72
CA ASP A 102 14.91 -12.06 -11.70
C ASP A 102 13.48 -11.83 -11.21
N GLU A 103 13.23 -12.10 -9.92
CA GLU A 103 11.95 -11.85 -9.26
C GLU A 103 11.65 -10.34 -9.19
N LEU A 104 12.64 -9.52 -8.86
CA LEU A 104 12.54 -8.06 -8.83
C LEU A 104 12.24 -7.50 -10.23
N ASN A 105 12.85 -8.05 -11.28
CA ASN A 105 12.58 -7.65 -12.66
C ASN A 105 11.12 -7.92 -13.05
N LEU A 106 10.60 -9.11 -12.71
CA LEU A 106 9.20 -9.46 -12.96
C LEU A 106 8.26 -8.57 -12.12
N PHE A 107 8.55 -8.40 -10.84
CA PHE A 107 7.79 -7.54 -9.94
C PHE A 107 7.68 -6.11 -10.50
N ASN A 108 8.80 -5.52 -10.93
CA ASN A 108 8.81 -4.16 -11.48
C ASN A 108 7.96 -4.02 -12.75
N ARG A 109 7.90 -5.05 -13.60
CA ARG A 109 7.00 -5.04 -14.78
C ARG A 109 5.54 -4.96 -14.36
N LEU A 110 5.12 -5.80 -13.41
CA LEU A 110 3.75 -5.80 -12.87
C LEU A 110 3.44 -4.48 -12.14
N TYR A 111 4.38 -4.01 -11.31
CA TYR A 111 4.27 -2.74 -10.61
C TYR A 111 4.01 -1.57 -11.58
N ASN A 112 4.76 -1.49 -12.69
CA ASN A 112 4.59 -0.40 -13.65
C ASN A 112 3.21 -0.43 -14.33
N ILE A 113 2.68 -1.62 -14.64
CA ILE A 113 1.33 -1.78 -15.21
C ILE A 113 0.27 -1.30 -14.21
N MET A 114 0.37 -1.72 -12.95
CA MET A 114 -0.57 -1.33 -11.90
C MET A 114 -0.48 0.17 -11.58
N PHE A 115 0.73 0.69 -11.46
CA PHE A 115 0.96 2.08 -11.11
C PHE A 115 0.42 3.06 -12.15
N SER A 116 0.41 2.70 -13.44
CA SER A 116 -0.21 3.55 -14.46
C SER A 116 -1.72 3.73 -14.29
N THR A 117 -2.40 2.81 -13.61
CA THR A 117 -3.86 2.88 -13.35
C THR A 117 -4.18 3.61 -12.05
N VAL A 118 -3.29 3.51 -11.05
CA VAL A 118 -3.45 4.17 -9.74
C VAL A 118 -3.08 5.65 -9.78
N LYS A 119 -2.35 6.13 -10.80
CA LYS A 119 -2.08 7.55 -11.05
C LYS A 119 -3.30 8.38 -11.40
#